data_AF-A0AA92K6R5-F1
#
_entry.id   AF-A0AA92K6R5-F1
#
_cell.length_a   1.000
_cell.length_b   1.000
_cell.length_c   1.000
_cell.angle_alpha   90.00
_cell.angle_beta   90.00
_cell.angle_gamma   90.00
#
_symmetry.space_group_name_H-M   'P 1'
#
loop_
_entity.id
_entity.type
_entity.pdbx_description
1 polymer ?
#
loop_
_entity_poly.entity_id
_entity_poly.type
_entity_poly.pdbx_seq_one_letter_code
_entity_poly.pdbx_strand_id
1 'polypeptide(L)'
;MQSSALTKFHAAHIGAMVLKSHAGTPSTACADQPFADQTCFKATIALAVGCWEGYIEGALREFVSRTRVQAHRKAWGLIAQFETIVDKMAADLNTPNWDKARELLITTTGMDPYSSWILAPKFTNQTDTKLFFDGIMSVRHAFAHGFSTPANVPGLAVPGALDMSYVNDALNCLEFFATTTDHLLEYELTHRHGCHSGWS
;
A
#
# COMPACT_ATOMS: atom_id res chain seq x y z
N MET A 1 -4.48 -1.37 -18.77
CA MET A 1 -5.58 -2.15 -18.12
C MET A 1 -5.11 -2.41 -16.71
N GLN A 2 -5.90 -2.25 -15.64
CA GLN A 2 -5.35 -2.45 -14.28
C GLN A 2 -5.04 -3.93 -13.99
N SER A 3 -4.05 -4.19 -13.14
CA SER A 3 -3.78 -5.55 -12.65
C SER A 3 -4.98 -6.14 -11.87
N SER A 4 -5.02 -7.47 -11.75
CA SER A 4 -5.99 -8.12 -10.87
C SER A 4 -5.78 -7.70 -9.41
N ALA A 5 -4.53 -7.49 -9.01
CA ALA A 5 -4.17 -6.99 -7.69
C ALA A 5 -4.76 -5.60 -7.40
N LEU A 6 -4.66 -4.65 -8.33
CA LEU A 6 -5.23 -3.31 -8.16
C LEU A 6 -6.77 -3.35 -8.10
N THR A 7 -7.39 -4.23 -8.88
CA THR A 7 -8.85 -4.43 -8.81
C THR A 7 -9.29 -4.92 -7.43
N LYS A 8 -8.56 -5.90 -6.85
CA LYS A 8 -8.82 -6.41 -5.49
C LYS A 8 -8.55 -5.35 -4.43
N PHE A 9 -7.50 -4.54 -4.60
CA PHE A 9 -7.21 -3.41 -3.74
C PHE A 9 -8.39 -2.45 -3.65
N HIS A 10 -8.91 -1.98 -4.79
CA HIS A 10 -10.06 -1.06 -4.79
C HIS A 10 -11.28 -1.67 -4.10
N ALA A 11 -11.57 -2.95 -4.34
CA ALA A 11 -12.68 -3.63 -3.70
C ALA A 11 -12.52 -3.71 -2.17
N ALA A 12 -11.32 -4.05 -1.69
CA ALA A 12 -11.02 -4.15 -0.26
C ALA A 12 -10.91 -2.77 0.42
N HIS A 13 -10.41 -1.76 -0.29
CA HIS A 13 -10.27 -0.39 0.19
C HIS A 13 -11.62 0.26 0.54
N ILE A 14 -12.72 -0.18 -0.11
CA ILE A 14 -14.10 0.19 0.28
C ILE A 14 -14.39 -0.20 1.74
N GLY A 15 -13.88 -1.34 2.22
CA GLY A 15 -14.05 -1.75 3.61
C GLY A 15 -13.46 -0.75 4.61
N ALA A 16 -12.30 -0.15 4.28
CA ALA A 16 -11.71 0.90 5.10
C ALA A 16 -12.58 2.16 5.12
N MET A 17 -13.18 2.53 3.98
CA MET A 17 -14.11 3.65 3.90
C MET A 17 -15.38 3.42 4.73
N VAL A 18 -15.88 2.19 4.80
CA VAL A 18 -17.01 1.82 5.66
C VAL A 18 -16.64 1.99 7.14
N LEU A 19 -15.48 1.49 7.58
CA LEU A 19 -15.01 1.68 8.97
C LEU A 19 -14.93 3.16 9.34
N LYS A 20 -14.38 3.98 8.44
CA LYS A 20 -14.31 5.44 8.61
C LYS A 20 -15.68 6.07 8.80
N SER A 21 -16.69 5.61 8.07
CA SER A 21 -18.05 6.18 8.11
C SER A 21 -18.76 6.01 9.46
N HIS A 22 -18.29 5.08 10.29
CA HIS A 22 -18.82 4.91 11.65
C HIS A 22 -18.32 5.97 12.64
N ALA A 23 -17.21 6.65 12.36
CA ALA A 23 -16.74 7.75 13.19
C ALA A 23 -17.75 8.92 13.15
N GLY A 24 -18.06 9.47 14.31
CA GLY A 24 -19.11 10.49 14.51
C GLY A 24 -20.53 9.94 14.59
N THR A 25 -20.72 8.62 14.41
CA THR A 25 -22.02 7.98 14.61
C THR A 25 -22.13 7.49 16.06
N PRO A 26 -23.16 7.91 16.82
CA PRO A 26 -23.37 7.45 18.19
C PRO A 26 -23.46 5.94 18.29
N SER A 27 -22.59 5.34 19.11
CA SER A 27 -22.64 3.91 19.41
C SER A 27 -23.55 3.64 20.62
N THR A 28 -24.47 2.68 20.49
CA THR A 28 -25.25 2.19 21.64
C THR A 28 -24.44 1.29 22.57
N ALA A 29 -23.26 0.83 22.13
CA ALA A 29 -22.39 -0.07 22.88
C ALA A 29 -21.28 0.67 23.66
N CYS A 30 -20.94 1.90 23.28
CA CYS A 30 -19.91 2.71 23.93
C CYS A 30 -20.35 4.16 24.03
N ALA A 31 -20.55 4.65 25.26
CA ALA A 31 -20.92 6.05 25.51
C ALA A 31 -19.76 7.04 25.32
N ASP A 32 -18.51 6.55 25.36
CA ASP A 32 -17.32 7.34 25.05
C ASP A 32 -17.13 7.45 23.53
N GLN A 33 -17.77 8.46 22.93
CA GLN A 33 -17.71 8.70 21.50
C GLN A 33 -16.29 9.04 21.02
N PRO A 34 -15.51 9.92 21.69
CA PRO A 34 -14.12 10.17 21.31
C PRO A 34 -13.28 8.90 21.23
N PHE A 35 -13.41 8.00 22.20
CA PHE A 35 -12.71 6.71 22.17
C PHE A 35 -13.15 5.84 20.98
N ALA A 36 -14.45 5.74 20.72
CA ALA A 36 -15.00 4.98 19.60
C ALA A 36 -14.51 5.52 18.24
N ASP A 37 -14.52 6.84 18.07
CA ASP A 37 -14.07 7.50 16.84
C ASP A 37 -12.59 7.26 16.58
N GLN A 38 -11.73 7.44 17.61
CA GLN A 38 -10.30 7.15 17.49
C GLN A 38 -10.05 5.68 17.14
N THR A 39 -10.85 4.76 17.67
CA THR A 39 -10.75 3.33 17.34
C THR A 39 -11.12 3.07 15.89
N CYS A 40 -12.22 3.68 15.40
CA CYS A 40 -12.63 3.58 14.00
C CYS A 40 -11.58 4.14 13.04
N PHE A 41 -10.96 5.28 13.36
CA PHE A 41 -9.89 5.88 12.57
C PHE A 41 -8.63 5.01 12.52
N LYS A 42 -8.17 4.48 13.65
CA LYS A 42 -7.02 3.57 13.67
C LYS A 42 -7.29 2.27 12.91
N ALA A 43 -8.48 1.70 13.09
CA ALA A 43 -8.91 0.49 12.38
C ALA A 43 -8.99 0.72 10.86
N THR A 44 -9.49 1.90 10.45
CA THR A 44 -9.50 2.32 9.04
C THR A 44 -8.09 2.32 8.45
N ILE A 45 -7.14 2.97 9.12
CA ILE A 45 -5.75 3.04 8.66
C ILE A 45 -5.15 1.64 8.61
N ALA A 46 -5.34 0.82 9.65
CA ALA A 46 -4.79 -0.54 9.68
C ALA A 46 -5.32 -1.41 8.54
N LEU A 47 -6.63 -1.34 8.24
CA LEU A 47 -7.23 -2.05 7.13
C LEU A 47 -6.70 -1.54 5.79
N ALA A 48 -6.62 -0.23 5.59
CA ALA A 48 -6.11 0.36 4.35
C ALA A 48 -4.65 -0.01 4.08
N VAL A 49 -3.80 -0.01 5.12
CA VAL A 49 -2.41 -0.48 5.03
C VAL A 49 -2.36 -1.95 4.63
N GLY A 50 -3.20 -2.80 5.22
CA GLY A 50 -3.31 -4.21 4.86
C GLY A 50 -3.77 -4.42 3.41
N CYS A 51 -4.70 -3.60 2.91
CA CYS A 51 -5.10 -3.63 1.50
C CYS A 51 -3.92 -3.31 0.58
N TRP A 52 -3.14 -2.27 0.91
CA TRP A 52 -1.99 -1.87 0.12
C TRP A 52 -0.84 -2.89 0.17
N GLU A 53 -0.59 -3.51 1.33
CA GLU A 53 0.34 -4.64 1.47
C GLU A 53 -0.07 -5.80 0.54
N GLY A 54 -1.35 -6.20 0.60
CA GLY A 54 -1.90 -7.24 -0.28
C GLY A 54 -1.85 -6.88 -1.77
N TYR A 55 -1.98 -5.59 -2.10
CA TYR A 55 -1.76 -5.10 -3.46
C TYR A 55 -0.32 -5.36 -3.92
N ILE A 56 0.68 -4.92 -3.15
CA ILE A 56 2.09 -5.07 -3.52
C ILE A 56 2.43 -6.55 -3.72
N GLU A 57 2.04 -7.42 -2.78
CA GLU A 57 2.27 -8.86 -2.92
C GLU A 57 1.59 -9.43 -4.17
N GLY A 58 0.32 -9.09 -4.40
CA GLY A 58 -0.45 -9.58 -5.54
C GLY A 58 0.13 -9.12 -6.88
N ALA A 59 0.48 -7.84 -6.98
CA ALA A 59 0.99 -7.22 -8.19
C ALA A 59 2.36 -7.80 -8.58
N LEU A 60 3.23 -8.07 -7.60
CA LEU A 60 4.53 -8.70 -7.86
C LEU A 60 4.38 -10.14 -8.34
N ARG A 61 3.50 -10.94 -7.72
CA ARG A 61 3.19 -12.30 -8.20
C ARG A 61 2.65 -12.29 -9.63
N GLU A 62 1.73 -11.38 -9.91
CA GLU A 62 1.15 -11.20 -11.25
C GLU A 62 2.23 -10.78 -12.27
N PHE A 63 3.08 -9.83 -11.92
CA PHE A 63 4.20 -9.37 -12.76
C PHE A 63 5.15 -10.52 -13.13
N VAL A 64 5.60 -11.30 -12.15
CA VAL A 64 6.50 -12.43 -12.40
C VAL A 64 5.82 -13.49 -13.27
N SER A 65 4.55 -13.79 -13.01
CA SER A 65 3.77 -14.71 -13.84
C SER A 65 3.68 -14.23 -15.29
N ARG A 66 3.51 -12.93 -15.53
CA ARG A 66 3.44 -12.35 -16.89
C ARG A 66 4.78 -12.42 -17.61
N THR A 67 5.88 -12.09 -16.93
CA THR A 67 7.23 -12.17 -17.52
C THR A 67 7.65 -13.62 -17.82
N ARG A 68 7.20 -14.59 -17.02
CA ARG A 68 7.44 -16.02 -17.27
C ARG A 68 6.93 -16.49 -18.63
N VAL A 69 5.74 -16.06 -19.04
CA VAL A 69 5.12 -16.48 -20.31
C VAL A 69 5.98 -16.08 -21.52
N GLN A 70 6.72 -14.97 -21.41
CA GLN A 70 7.60 -14.47 -22.47
C GLN A 70 8.99 -15.10 -22.45
N ALA A 71 9.35 -15.83 -21.40
CA ALA A 71 10.69 -16.35 -21.25
C ALA A 71 10.95 -17.60 -22.09
N HIS A 72 12.19 -17.69 -22.59
CA HIS A 72 12.66 -18.86 -23.30
C HIS A 72 12.57 -20.13 -22.43
N ARG A 73 12.15 -21.27 -22.99
CA ARG A 73 11.95 -22.55 -22.25
C ARG A 73 13.14 -22.97 -21.39
N LYS A 74 14.36 -22.69 -21.84
CA LYS A 74 15.61 -23.00 -21.10
C LYS A 74 15.73 -22.21 -19.77
N ALA A 75 15.07 -21.06 -19.65
CA ALA A 75 15.08 -20.24 -18.45
C ALA A 75 13.96 -20.60 -17.45
N TRP A 76 13.06 -21.52 -17.78
CA TRP A 76 11.89 -21.83 -16.95
C TRP A 76 12.24 -22.32 -15.54
N GLY A 77 13.29 -23.14 -15.40
CA GLY A 77 13.75 -23.60 -14.09
C GLY A 77 14.22 -22.45 -13.20
N LEU A 78 14.95 -21.47 -13.77
CA LEU A 78 15.38 -20.27 -13.05
C LEU A 78 14.20 -19.39 -12.67
N ILE A 79 13.20 -19.27 -13.54
CA ILE A 79 12.02 -18.44 -13.28
C ILE A 79 11.15 -19.05 -12.19
N ALA A 80 10.96 -20.38 -12.18
CA ALA A 80 10.21 -21.03 -11.10
C ALA A 80 10.91 -20.87 -9.73
N GLN A 81 12.24 -20.88 -9.71
CA GLN A 81 13.01 -20.57 -8.50
C GLN A 81 12.83 -19.10 -8.10
N PHE A 82 12.86 -18.19 -9.07
CA PHE A 82 12.65 -16.77 -8.83
C PHE A 82 11.24 -16.47 -8.29
N GLU A 83 10.18 -17.08 -8.83
CA GLU A 83 8.81 -17.01 -8.29
C GLU A 83 8.78 -17.38 -6.81
N THR A 84 9.45 -18.48 -6.43
CA THR A 84 9.52 -18.93 -5.03
C THR A 84 10.25 -17.93 -4.13
N ILE A 85 11.31 -17.29 -4.64
CA ILE A 85 12.04 -16.24 -3.92
C ILE A 85 11.16 -15.01 -3.74
N VAL A 86 10.46 -14.58 -4.79
CA VAL A 86 9.55 -13.43 -4.76
C VAL A 86 8.40 -13.67 -3.80
N ASP A 87 7.81 -14.87 -3.78
CA ASP A 87 6.76 -15.23 -2.83
C ASP A 87 7.25 -15.11 -1.38
N LYS A 88 8.48 -15.56 -1.11
CA LYS A 88 9.09 -15.42 0.22
C LYS A 88 9.35 -13.95 0.57
N MET A 89 9.97 -13.18 -0.33
CA MET A 89 10.27 -11.77 -0.09
C MET A 89 9.00 -10.93 0.10
N ALA A 90 7.95 -11.23 -0.66
CA ALA A 90 6.64 -10.61 -0.53
C ALA A 90 6.02 -10.94 0.84
N ALA A 91 6.08 -12.19 1.29
CA ALA A 91 5.61 -12.58 2.63
C ALA A 91 6.42 -11.93 3.76
N ASP A 92 7.72 -11.72 3.57
CA ASP A 92 8.62 -11.08 4.54
C ASP A 92 8.41 -9.56 4.64
N LEU A 93 7.61 -8.95 3.75
CA LEU A 93 7.26 -7.53 3.83
C LEU A 93 6.52 -7.18 5.12
N ASN A 94 5.77 -8.16 5.68
CA ASN A 94 5.04 -8.15 6.95
C ASN A 94 5.27 -6.89 7.79
N THR A 95 4.36 -5.91 7.65
CA THR A 95 4.52 -4.50 8.09
C THR A 95 5.35 -3.68 7.11
N PRO A 96 4.75 -3.24 6.00
CA PRO A 96 5.49 -2.57 4.95
C PRO A 96 5.93 -1.17 5.40
N ASN A 97 7.08 -0.73 4.90
CA ASN A 97 7.54 0.65 5.00
C ASN A 97 8.11 1.09 3.65
N TRP A 98 8.38 2.40 3.50
CA TRP A 98 8.80 2.96 2.21
C TRP A 98 10.01 2.23 1.63
N ASP A 99 11.06 2.06 2.44
CA ASP A 99 12.34 1.55 1.99
C ASP A 99 12.24 0.06 1.59
N LYS A 100 11.57 -0.75 2.42
CA LYS A 100 11.35 -2.19 2.14
C LYS A 100 10.47 -2.42 0.92
N ALA A 101 9.38 -1.67 0.78
CA ALA A 101 8.48 -1.81 -0.37
C ALA A 101 9.18 -1.41 -1.67
N ARG A 102 9.95 -0.31 -1.65
CA ARG A 102 10.75 0.12 -2.79
C ARG A 102 11.84 -0.89 -3.13
N GLU A 103 12.59 -1.37 -2.14
CA GLU A 103 13.62 -2.39 -2.34
C GLU A 103 13.02 -3.65 -2.97
N LEU A 104 11.89 -4.12 -2.45
CA LEU A 104 11.17 -5.27 -3.00
C LEU A 104 10.77 -5.07 -4.48
N LEU A 105 10.24 -3.90 -4.83
CA LEU A 105 9.89 -3.55 -6.22
C LEU A 105 11.12 -3.56 -7.13
N ILE A 106 12.22 -2.94 -6.70
CA ILE A 106 13.48 -2.87 -7.46
C ILE A 106 14.07 -4.28 -7.64
N THR A 107 14.18 -5.06 -6.56
CA THR A 107 14.76 -6.40 -6.63
C THR A 107 13.92 -7.35 -7.48
N THR A 108 12.59 -7.20 -7.45
CA THR A 108 11.70 -8.11 -8.18
C THR A 108 11.55 -7.72 -9.65
N THR A 109 11.48 -6.43 -9.96
CA THR A 109 11.05 -5.95 -11.28
C THR A 109 12.09 -5.07 -11.98
N GLY A 110 13.13 -4.62 -11.27
CA GLY A 110 14.08 -3.62 -11.77
C GLY A 110 13.50 -2.21 -11.88
N MET A 111 12.26 -2.01 -11.44
CA MET A 111 11.56 -0.73 -11.44
C MET A 111 11.81 0.01 -10.14
N ASP A 112 12.29 1.26 -10.25
CA ASP A 112 12.42 2.16 -9.11
C ASP A 112 11.28 3.19 -9.12
N PRO A 113 10.31 3.11 -8.20
CA PRO A 113 9.17 4.01 -8.19
C PRO A 113 9.49 5.39 -7.61
N TYR A 114 10.70 5.61 -7.08
CA TYR A 114 11.06 6.79 -6.28
C TYR A 114 10.69 8.12 -6.96
N SER A 115 11.00 8.30 -8.23
CA SER A 115 10.71 9.54 -8.96
C SER A 115 9.21 9.81 -9.12
N SER A 116 8.39 8.76 -9.14
CA SER A 116 6.95 8.81 -9.35
C SER A 116 6.14 8.79 -8.06
N TRP A 117 6.72 8.31 -6.96
CA TRP A 117 6.11 8.32 -5.63
C TRP A 117 6.15 9.74 -5.00
N ILE A 118 5.52 10.70 -5.67
CA ILE A 118 5.27 12.05 -5.16
C ILE A 118 3.77 12.25 -5.13
N LEU A 119 3.18 12.39 -3.93
CA LEU A 119 1.74 12.60 -3.77
C LEU A 119 1.36 14.06 -4.11
N ALA A 120 1.38 14.40 -5.40
CA ALA A 120 0.98 15.71 -5.89
C ALA A 120 -0.56 15.86 -5.90
N PRO A 121 -1.11 17.06 -5.65
CA PRO A 121 -0.42 18.32 -5.34
C PRO A 121 -0.07 18.50 -3.84
N LYS A 122 -0.36 17.50 -2.98
CA LYS A 122 -0.15 17.61 -1.52
C LYS A 122 1.31 17.82 -1.16
N PHE A 123 2.20 17.10 -1.83
CA PHE A 123 3.65 17.20 -1.67
C PHE A 123 4.32 17.47 -3.02
N THR A 124 5.46 18.15 -2.98
CA THR A 124 6.25 18.49 -4.17
C THR A 124 7.49 17.61 -4.34
N ASN A 125 7.77 16.75 -3.35
CA ASN A 125 8.94 15.89 -3.32
C ASN A 125 8.66 14.56 -2.61
N GLN A 126 9.58 13.61 -2.79
CA GLN A 126 9.52 12.26 -2.24
C GLN A 126 9.72 12.23 -0.73
N THR A 127 10.56 13.12 -0.20
CA THR A 127 10.89 13.16 1.23
C THR A 127 9.64 13.41 2.07
N ASP A 128 8.83 14.39 1.69
CA ASP A 128 7.59 14.71 2.41
C ASP A 128 6.55 13.58 2.25
N THR A 129 6.46 12.99 1.06
CA THR A 129 5.59 11.84 0.80
C THR A 129 5.99 10.63 1.67
N LYS A 130 7.30 10.35 1.76
CA LYS A 130 7.87 9.30 2.61
C LYS A 130 7.57 9.56 4.08
N LEU A 131 7.85 10.77 4.58
CA LEU A 131 7.62 11.13 5.98
C LEU A 131 6.14 10.96 6.38
N PHE A 132 5.23 11.39 5.51
CA PHE A 132 3.79 11.20 5.74
C PHE A 132 3.42 9.71 5.78
N PHE A 133 3.92 8.94 4.82
CA PHE A 133 3.68 7.50 4.73
C PHE A 133 4.25 6.71 5.93
N ASP A 134 5.46 7.03 6.37
CA ASP A 134 6.06 6.44 7.57
C ASP A 134 5.24 6.79 8.83
N GLY A 135 4.60 7.96 8.84
CA GLY A 135 3.59 8.34 9.83
C GLY A 135 2.39 7.40 9.83
N ILE A 136 1.82 7.08 8.66
CA ILE A 136 0.72 6.12 8.51
C ILE A 136 1.13 4.75 9.07
N MET A 137 2.33 4.29 8.75
CA MET A 137 2.86 3.01 9.27
C MET A 137 3.04 3.02 10.78
N SER A 138 3.46 4.15 11.34
CA SER A 138 3.56 4.32 12.80
C SER A 138 2.19 4.23 13.49
N VAL A 139 1.14 4.79 12.88
CA VAL A 139 -0.24 4.65 13.39
C VAL A 139 -0.71 3.19 13.34
N ARG A 140 -0.51 2.50 12.21
CA ARG A 140 -0.84 1.07 12.07
C ARG A 140 -0.10 0.22 13.10
N HIS A 141 1.20 0.46 13.27
CA HIS A 141 2.03 -0.26 14.23
C HIS A 141 1.56 -0.05 15.67
N ALA A 142 1.29 1.21 16.05
CA ALA A 142 0.75 1.54 17.37
C ALA A 142 -0.59 0.81 17.62
N PHE A 143 -1.51 0.84 16.64
CA PHE A 143 -2.80 0.17 16.76
C PHE A 143 -2.67 -1.34 16.92
N ALA A 144 -1.81 -1.99 16.14
CA ALA A 144 -1.58 -3.44 16.21
C ALA A 144 -1.08 -3.91 17.58
N HIS A 145 -0.37 -3.06 18.32
CA HIS A 145 0.13 -3.35 19.66
C HIS A 145 -0.73 -2.77 20.79
N GLY A 146 -1.88 -2.15 20.47
CA GLY A 146 -2.75 -1.51 21.47
C GLY A 146 -2.16 -0.24 22.09
N PHE A 147 -1.18 0.39 21.42
CA PHE A 147 -0.58 1.64 21.86
C PHE A 147 -1.40 2.86 21.45
N SER A 148 -1.16 3.98 22.13
CA SER A 148 -1.67 5.29 21.73
C SER A 148 -1.08 5.71 20.38
N THR A 149 -1.84 6.53 19.63
CA THR A 149 -1.33 7.13 18.40
C THR A 149 -0.08 7.98 18.74
N PRO A 150 1.03 7.84 18.01
CA PRO A 150 2.23 8.62 18.29
C PRO A 150 1.97 10.12 18.08
N ALA A 151 2.51 10.94 18.98
CA ALA A 151 2.28 12.39 18.96
C ALA A 151 2.99 13.11 17.80
N ASN A 152 4.01 12.49 17.23
CA ASN A 152 4.90 13.04 16.20
C ASN A 152 4.55 12.58 14.78
N VAL A 153 3.36 12.02 14.55
CA VAL A 153 2.90 11.63 13.20
C VAL A 153 2.71 12.89 12.36
N PRO A 154 3.37 13.02 11.19
CA PRO A 154 3.19 14.17 10.30
C PRO A 154 1.75 14.30 9.81
N GLY A 155 1.21 15.52 9.81
CA GLY A 155 -0.14 15.80 9.29
C GLY A 155 -1.27 15.68 10.31
N LEU A 156 -0.99 15.34 11.57
CA LEU A 156 -2.01 15.44 12.63
C LEU A 156 -2.33 16.90 12.96
N ALA A 157 -3.61 17.25 13.07
CA ALA A 157 -4.02 18.55 13.58
C ALA A 157 -3.79 18.66 15.10
N VAL A 158 -3.96 17.56 15.83
CA VAL A 158 -3.75 17.46 17.27
C VAL A 158 -2.77 16.31 17.56
N PRO A 159 -1.68 16.53 18.30
CA PRO A 159 -0.71 15.48 18.61
C PRO A 159 -1.38 14.26 19.26
N GLY A 160 -1.19 13.08 18.65
CA GLY A 160 -1.68 11.80 19.18
C GLY A 160 -3.18 11.55 18.99
N ALA A 161 -3.88 12.38 18.22
CA ALA A 161 -5.27 12.18 17.87
C ALA A 161 -5.46 12.23 16.35
N LEU A 162 -6.13 11.21 15.81
CA LEU A 162 -6.50 11.17 14.40
C LEU A 162 -7.75 12.00 14.18
N ASP A 163 -7.83 12.69 13.04
CA ASP A 163 -9.05 13.33 12.58
C ASP A 163 -9.46 12.79 11.21
N MET A 164 -10.66 13.17 10.77
CA MET A 164 -11.20 12.76 9.48
C MET A 164 -10.31 13.20 8.30
N SER A 165 -9.64 14.35 8.41
CA SER A 165 -8.77 14.86 7.35
C SER A 165 -7.55 13.96 7.15
N TYR A 166 -6.86 13.64 8.25
CA TYR A 166 -5.71 12.75 8.24
C TYR A 166 -6.07 11.37 7.70
N VAL A 167 -7.22 10.82 8.11
CA VAL A 167 -7.67 9.51 7.62
C VAL A 167 -7.96 9.54 6.11
N ASN A 168 -8.61 10.60 5.61
CA ASN A 168 -8.82 10.76 4.17
C ASN A 168 -7.50 10.89 3.41
N ASP A 169 -6.56 11.68 3.93
CA ASP A 169 -5.24 11.83 3.33
C ASP A 169 -4.46 10.50 3.31
N ALA A 170 -4.56 9.70 4.37
CA ALA A 170 -3.92 8.39 4.44
C ALA A 170 -4.51 7.40 3.42
N LEU A 171 -5.84 7.35 3.28
CA LEU A 171 -6.51 6.53 2.27
C LEU A 171 -6.09 6.94 0.85
N ASN A 172 -6.12 8.24 0.55
CA ASN A 172 -5.69 8.78 -0.74
C ASN A 172 -4.22 8.48 -1.03
N CYS A 173 -3.36 8.53 -0.01
CA CYS A 173 -1.94 8.23 -0.16
C CYS A 173 -1.70 6.75 -0.53
N LEU A 174 -2.42 5.82 0.10
CA LEU A 174 -2.31 4.38 -0.18
C LEU A 174 -2.88 4.02 -1.55
N GLU A 175 -4.00 4.63 -1.94
CA GLU A 175 -4.57 4.49 -3.29
C GLU A 175 -3.64 5.06 -4.36
N PHE A 176 -3.01 6.21 -4.09
CA PHE A 176 -1.98 6.79 -4.94
C PHE A 176 -0.80 5.84 -5.13
N PHE A 177 -0.28 5.24 -4.06
CA PHE A 177 0.83 4.29 -4.19
C PHE A 177 0.43 3.06 -4.99
N ALA A 178 -0.76 2.49 -4.74
CA ALA A 178 -1.24 1.33 -5.48
C ALA A 178 -1.36 1.65 -6.98
N THR A 179 -2.09 2.72 -7.33
CA THR A 179 -2.36 3.11 -8.72
C THR A 179 -1.09 3.49 -9.47
N THR A 180 -0.23 4.30 -8.84
CA THR A 180 1.03 4.75 -9.45
C THR A 180 1.96 3.57 -9.71
N THR A 181 2.09 2.66 -8.74
CA THR A 181 2.92 1.47 -8.88
C THR A 181 2.39 0.56 -9.98
N ASP A 182 1.07 0.41 -10.10
CA ASP A 182 0.45 -0.44 -11.11
C ASP A 182 0.76 0.04 -12.54
N HIS A 183 0.68 1.35 -12.75
CA HIS A 183 1.04 1.96 -14.03
C HIS A 183 2.52 1.79 -14.37
N LEU A 184 3.41 1.96 -13.39
CA LEU A 184 4.85 1.76 -13.60
C LEU A 184 5.17 0.31 -13.93
N LEU A 185 4.55 -0.63 -13.24
CA LEU A 185 4.72 -2.06 -13.52
C LEU A 185 4.15 -2.44 -14.89
N GLU A 186 3.00 -1.89 -15.32
CA GLU A 186 2.48 -2.07 -16.68
C GLU A 186 3.49 -1.56 -17.73
N TYR A 187 4.08 -0.40 -17.47
CA TYR A 187 5.09 0.20 -18.34
C TYR A 187 6.31 -0.71 -18.46
N GLU A 188 6.81 -1.26 -17.36
CA GLU A 188 7.96 -2.17 -17.36
C GLU A 188 7.65 -3.48 -18.10
N LEU A 189 6.47 -4.07 -17.87
CA LEU A 189 6.00 -5.25 -18.60
C LEU A 189 6.04 -5.02 -20.12
N THR A 190 5.50 -3.89 -20.57
CA THR A 190 5.38 -3.57 -22.00
C THR A 190 6.70 -3.15 -22.64
N HIS A 191 7.53 -2.34 -21.96
CA HIS A 191 8.70 -1.71 -22.57
C HIS A 191 10.02 -2.46 -22.31
N ARG A 192 10.16 -3.12 -21.15
CA ARG A 192 11.40 -3.84 -20.80
C ARG A 192 11.27 -5.35 -20.92
N HIS A 193 10.08 -5.90 -20.70
CA HIS A 193 9.86 -7.34 -20.68
C HIS A 193 9.08 -7.90 -21.90
N GLY A 194 8.78 -7.06 -22.89
CA GLY A 194 8.17 -7.49 -24.16
C GLY A 194 6.75 -8.06 -24.02
N CYS A 195 6.11 -7.86 -22.88
CA CYS A 195 4.72 -8.24 -22.63
C CYS A 195 3.81 -7.18 -23.26
N HIS A 196 3.59 -7.26 -24.58
CA HIS A 196 2.86 -6.23 -25.35
C HIS A 196 1.43 -5.98 -24.88
N SER A 197 0.81 -6.97 -24.22
CA SER A 197 -0.53 -6.85 -23.63
C SER A 197 -0.54 -6.22 -22.24
N GLY A 198 0.64 -5.95 -21.65
CA GLY A 198 0.79 -5.41 -20.30
C GLY A 198 0.16 -6.34 -19.27
N TRP A 199 -0.82 -5.81 -18.54
CA TRP A 199 -1.62 -6.57 -17.58
C TRP A 199 -2.68 -7.48 -18.22
N SER A 200 -2.94 -7.36 -19.53
CA SER A 200 -3.97 -8.15 -20.25
C SER A 200 -3.46 -9.52 -20.65
#